data_AF-A0A6I5WNP5-F1
#
_entry.id   AF-A0A6I5WNP5-F1
#
_cell.length_a   1.000
_cell.length_b   1.000
_cell.length_c   1.000
_cell.angle_alpha   90.00
_cell.angle_beta   90.00
_cell.angle_gamma   90.00
#
_symmetry.space_group_name_H-M   'P 1'
#
loop_
_entity.id
_entity.type
_entity.pdbx_description
1 polymer ?
#
loop_
_entity_poly.entity_id
_entity_poly.type
_entity_poly.pdbx_seq_one_letter_code
_entity_poly.pdbx_strand_id
1 'polypeptide(L)' 'MRRSVSYDGYLLAVALTLARRHRPVWSWSLWRRVCRCGAELPCHARHRIPIRRGHWPGEEQT' A
#
# COMPACT_ATOMS: atom_id res chain seq x y z
N MET A 1 6.78 22.45 16.38
CA MET A 1 6.29 22.14 15.00
C MET A 1 5.60 20.78 15.02
N ARG A 2 4.27 20.73 14.92
CA ARG A 2 3.58 19.46 14.60
C ARG A 2 3.83 19.18 13.12
N ARG A 3 4.62 18.15 12.80
CA ARG A 3 4.72 17.61 11.44
C ARG A 3 3.48 16.76 11.18
N SER A 4 2.37 17.40 10.83
CA SER A 4 1.18 16.71 10.34
C SER A 4 1.41 16.29 8.89
N VAL A 5 1.23 15.00 8.61
CA VAL A 5 1.23 14.47 7.24
C VAL A 5 -0.16 14.76 6.65
N SER A 6 -0.23 15.28 5.43
CA SER A 6 -1.52 15.42 4.73
C SER A 6 -2.05 14.04 4.34
N TYR A 7 -3.38 13.90 4.24
CA TYR A 7 -4.00 12.65 3.80
C TYR A 7 -3.46 12.19 2.43
N ASP A 8 -3.27 13.13 1.49
CA ASP A 8 -2.68 12.82 0.18
C ASP A 8 -1.23 12.34 0.29
N GLY A 9 -0.42 12.95 1.18
CA GLY A 9 0.94 12.51 1.45
C GLY A 9 0.99 11.10 2.05
N TYR A 10 0.02 10.78 2.91
CA TYR A 10 -0.15 9.44 3.44
C TYR A 10 -0.52 8.43 2.34
N LEU A 11 -1.52 8.74 1.50
CA LEU A 11 -1.92 7.88 0.38
C LEU A 11 -0.76 7.64 -0.58
N LEU A 12 0.00 8.67 -0.92
CA LEU A 12 1.17 8.56 -1.79
C LEU A 12 2.23 7.65 -1.15
N ALA A 13 2.54 7.83 0.13
CA ALA A 13 3.49 6.99 0.85
C ALA A 13 3.05 5.52 0.91
N VAL A 14 1.75 5.27 1.12
CA VAL A 14 1.15 3.93 1.08
C VAL A 14 1.30 3.34 -0.32
N ALA A 15 0.88 4.05 -1.36
CA ALA A 15 0.98 3.59 -2.75
C ALA A 15 2.43 3.22 -3.14
N LEU A 16 3.41 4.06 -2.78
CA LEU A 16 4.83 3.78 -3.01
C LEU A 16 5.32 2.55 -2.23
N THR A 17 4.89 2.39 -0.97
CA THR A 17 5.25 1.23 -0.15
C THR A 17 4.70 -0.06 -0.75
N LEU A 18 3.46 -0.01 -1.24
CA LEU A 18 2.81 -1.12 -1.92
C LEU A 18 3.53 -1.46 -3.22
N ALA A 19 3.81 -0.48 -4.07
CA ALA A 19 4.55 -0.70 -5.32
C ALA A 19 5.92 -1.37 -5.08
N ARG A 20 6.63 -0.99 -4.00
CA ARG A 20 7.92 -1.62 -3.64
C ARG A 20 7.77 -3.05 -3.14
N ARG A 21 6.73 -3.32 -2.33
CA ARG A 21 6.44 -4.64 -1.77
C ARG A 21 5.86 -5.60 -2.82
N HIS A 22 5.18 -5.06 -3.83
CA HIS A 22 4.50 -5.84 -4.86
C HIS A 22 5.28 -5.99 -6.17
N ARG A 23 6.62 -6.01 -6.09
CA ARG A 23 7.44 -6.29 -7.26
C ARG A 23 7.39 -7.79 -7.63
N PRO A 24 7.32 -8.13 -8.93
CA PRO A 24 7.42 -9.50 -9.39
C PRO A 24 8.81 -10.05 -9.07
N VAL A 25 8.86 -11.26 -8.54
CA VAL A 25 10.07 -12.02 -8.27
C VAL A 25 9.93 -13.41 -8.87
N TRP A 26 11.04 -14.02 -9.25
CA TRP A 26 11.05 -15.40 -9.71
C TRP A 26 10.98 -16.34 -8.50
N SER A 27 10.01 -17.26 -8.47
CA SER A 27 9.94 -18.33 -7.49
C SER A 27 10.44 -19.62 -8.12
N TRP A 28 11.57 -20.12 -7.63
CA TRP A 28 12.11 -21.43 -8.02
C TRP A 28 11.20 -22.57 -7.57
N SER A 29 10.58 -22.47 -6.39
CA SER A 29 9.69 -23.51 -5.86
C SER A 29 8.41 -23.70 -6.70
N LEU A 30 7.90 -22.62 -7.29
CA LEU A 30 6.68 -22.64 -8.12
C LEU A 30 6.97 -22.53 -9.63
N TRP A 31 8.25 -22.43 -10.02
CA TRP A 31 8.70 -22.25 -11.40
C TRP A 31 7.96 -21.12 -12.16
N ARG A 32 7.62 -20.03 -11.46
CA ARG A 32 6.83 -18.92 -12.03
C ARG A 32 7.16 -17.57 -11.41
N ARG A 33 6.78 -16.48 -12.09
CA ARG A 33 6.82 -15.12 -11.52
C ARG A 33 5.71 -14.96 -10.51
N VAL A 34 6.07 -14.73 -9.25
CA VAL A 34 5.13 -14.43 -8.15
C VAL A 34 5.40 -13.04 -7.61
N CYS A 35 4.47 -12.49 -6.85
CA CYS A 35 4.70 -11.24 -6.16
C CYS A 35 5.62 -11.46 -4.93
N ARG A 36 6.47 -10.50 -4.58
CA ARG A 36 7.33 -10.59 -3.36
C ARG A 36 6.53 -10.76 -2.06
N CYS A 37 5.22 -10.48 -2.07
CA CYS A 37 4.32 -10.78 -0.95
C CYS A 37 3.91 -12.27 -0.84
N GLY A 38 4.31 -13.13 -1.78
CA GLY A 38 3.95 -14.55 -1.82
C GLY A 38 2.65 -14.87 -2.58
N ALA A 39 1.89 -13.87 -3.03
CA ALA A 39 0.68 -14.06 -3.82
C ALA A 39 0.99 -14.25 -5.32
N GLU A 40 0.13 -15.01 -6.02
CA GLU A 40 0.13 -15.08 -7.48
C GLU A 40 -0.33 -13.74 -8.07
N LEU A 41 0.19 -13.39 -9.25
CA LEU A 41 -0.16 -12.14 -9.93
C LEU A 41 -1.47 -12.30 -10.74
N PRO A 42 -2.35 -11.29 -10.76
CA PRO A 42 -2.28 -10.02 -10.05
C PRO A 42 -2.44 -10.25 -8.55
N CYS A 43 -1.54 -9.66 -7.77
CA CYS A 43 -1.54 -9.80 -6.33
C CYS A 43 -2.79 -9.11 -5.77
N HIS A 44 -3.86 -9.86 -5.53
CA HIS A 44 -5.03 -9.44 -4.78
C HIS A 44 -4.73 -9.40 -3.27
N ALA A 45 -3.56 -8.90 -2.88
CA ALA A 45 -3.33 -8.53 -1.48
C ALA A 45 -4.43 -7.55 -1.14
N ARG A 46 -5.36 -8.03 -0.30
CA ARG A 46 -6.54 -7.33 0.17
C ARG A 46 -6.05 -6.07 0.87
N HIS A 47 -5.83 -5.00 0.11
CA HIS A 47 -5.40 -3.74 0.65
C HIS A 47 -6.58 -3.21 1.43
N ARG A 48 -6.54 -3.47 2.74
CA ARG A 48 -7.35 -2.75 3.69
C ARG A 48 -6.86 -1.31 3.58
N ILE A 49 -7.56 -0.50 2.79
CA ILE A 49 -7.29 0.93 2.65
C ILE A 49 -7.29 1.46 4.09
N PRO A 50 -6.14 1.89 4.63
CA PRO A 50 -6.08 2.24 6.01
C PRO A 50 -6.62 3.66 6.11
N ILE A 51 -7.72 3.81 6.84
CA ILE A 51 -8.34 5.09 7.24
C ILE A 51 -8.99 5.83 6.05
N ARG A 52 -10.33 5.83 6.01
CA ARG A 52 -11.09 6.71 5.10
C ARG A 52 -10.77 8.17 5.45
N ARG A 53 -10.76 9.06 4.44
CA ARG A 53 -10.48 10.50 4.61
C ARG A 53 -11.19 11.14 5.82
N GLY A 54 -12.46 10.83 6.05
CA GLY A 54 -13.24 11.34 7.19
C GLY A 54 -12.78 10.92 8.59
N HIS A 55 -11.83 9.98 8.70
CA HIS A 55 -11.18 9.58 9.97
C HIS A 55 -9.75 10.14 10.10
N TRP A 56 -9.29 11.00 9.17
CA TRP A 56 -7.95 11.56 9.23
C TRP A 56 -7.85 12.63 10.32
N PRO A 57 -6.88 12.50 11.27
CA PRO A 57 -6.73 13.48 12.34
C PRO A 57 -6.21 14.81 11.79
N GLY A 58 -7.08 15.82 11.77
CA GLY A 58 -6.75 17.20 11.36
C GLY A 58 -7.45 17.70 10.10
N GLU A 59 -8.22 16.87 9.39
CA GLU A 59 -9.18 17.33 8.38
C GLU A 59 -10.57 17.38 9.03
N GLU A 60 -10.84 18.46 9.77
CA GLU A 60 -12.18 18.74 10.28
C GLU A 60 -13.13 18.90 9.07
N GLN A 61 -14.21 18.13 9.07
CA GLN A 61 -15.26 18.21 8.05
C GLN A 61 -15.96 19.56 8.19
N THR A 62 -15.54 20.57 7.43
CA THR A 62 -16.38 21.73 7.11
C THR A 62 -17.44 21.33 6.09
#